data_AF-A0A5D0R362-F1
#
_entry.id   AF-A0A5D0R362-F1
#
_cell.length_a   1.000
_cell.length_b   1.000
_cell.length_c   1.000
_cell.angle_alpha   90.00
_cell.angle_beta   90.00
_cell.angle_gamma   90.00
#
_symmetry.space_group_name_H-M   'P 1'
#
loop_
_entity.id
_entity.type
_entity.pdbx_description
1 polymer ?
#
loop_
_entity_poly.entity_id
_entity_poly.type
_entity_poly.pdbx_seq_one_letter_code
_entity_poly.pdbx_strand_id
1 'polypeptide(L)'
;MRKIVLSLFCLCMLSCSSDDDANVDNTPAIIGTWVISQFNVENDAFDLNNDGTESNNLVSESGCYQGETMIFNANGTGSITYTTDLELTLTNSNNVETFSFECLVDNSSYNFTWIQLENGTIVADNNGDPTTITMLSNNTISRSTFFEYPIVFVDANGDVISTSYSESDATNVYVKQ
;
A
#
# COMPACT_ATOMS: atom_id res chain seq x y z
N MET A 1 17.61 -71.43 -31.95
CA MET A 1 17.51 -70.96 -30.55
C MET A 1 18.65 -69.99 -30.30
N ARG A 2 18.37 -68.67 -30.23
CA ARG A 2 19.37 -67.62 -30.02
C ARG A 2 19.73 -67.55 -28.53
N LYS A 3 21.02 -67.62 -28.20
CA LYS A 3 21.54 -67.48 -26.83
C LYS A 3 21.64 -65.99 -26.50
N ILE A 4 20.93 -65.57 -25.46
CA ILE A 4 21.05 -64.26 -24.81
C ILE A 4 22.30 -64.32 -23.93
N VAL A 5 23.26 -63.41 -24.16
CA VAL A 5 24.43 -63.22 -23.29
C VAL A 5 24.29 -61.86 -22.63
N LEU A 6 24.13 -61.92 -21.31
CA LEU A 6 24.06 -60.84 -20.34
C LEU A 6 25.49 -60.43 -19.94
N SER A 7 25.67 -59.14 -19.61
CA SER A 7 26.68 -58.56 -18.68
C SER A 7 27.58 -57.50 -19.31
N LEU A 8 27.53 -56.27 -18.78
CA LEU A 8 28.54 -55.73 -17.85
C LEU A 8 28.61 -54.18 -17.92
N PHE A 9 28.21 -53.52 -16.83
CA PHE A 9 28.94 -52.42 -16.17
C PHE A 9 29.16 -51.08 -16.91
N CYS A 10 28.52 -50.01 -16.42
CA CYS A 10 29.24 -48.89 -15.80
C CYS A 10 28.26 -47.96 -15.06
N LEU A 11 28.34 -47.96 -13.72
CA LEU A 11 27.77 -46.95 -12.84
C LEU A 11 28.61 -45.67 -12.96
N CYS A 12 27.99 -44.54 -13.30
CA CYS A 12 28.50 -43.20 -12.98
C CYS A 12 27.31 -42.30 -12.59
N MET A 13 26.77 -42.52 -11.39
CA MET A 13 25.95 -41.52 -10.71
C MET A 13 26.92 -40.49 -10.10
N LEU A 14 27.18 -39.40 -10.80
CA LEU A 14 27.79 -38.21 -10.19
C LEU A 14 26.70 -37.50 -9.38
N SER A 15 26.51 -37.95 -8.14
CA SER A 15 25.77 -37.19 -7.13
C SER A 15 26.67 -36.08 -6.62
N CYS A 16 26.59 -34.90 -7.23
CA CYS A 16 27.06 -33.68 -6.59
C CYS A 16 25.98 -33.29 -5.56
N SER A 17 26.11 -33.80 -4.34
CA SER A 17 25.46 -33.20 -3.17
C SER A 17 26.32 -32.00 -2.80
N SER A 18 25.95 -30.86 -3.35
CA SER A 18 26.27 -29.57 -2.76
C SER A 18 25.09 -29.25 -1.85
N ASP A 19 25.08 -29.83 -0.65
CA ASP A 19 24.28 -29.33 0.47
C ASP A 19 24.90 -28.00 0.89
N ASP A 20 24.65 -26.97 0.09
CA ASP A 20 24.76 -25.60 0.57
C ASP A 20 23.49 -25.32 1.39
N ASP A 21 23.47 -25.83 2.62
CA ASP A 21 22.59 -25.35 3.70
C ASP A 21 23.02 -23.93 4.07
N ALA A 22 22.87 -23.00 3.12
CA ALA A 22 22.57 -21.64 3.48
C ALA A 22 21.25 -21.73 4.24
N ASN A 23 21.30 -21.40 5.53
CA ASN A 23 20.12 -21.18 6.34
C ASN A 23 19.39 -19.97 5.72
N VAL A 24 18.66 -20.22 4.63
CA VAL A 24 17.78 -19.24 4.00
C VAL A 24 16.70 -19.04 5.03
N ASP A 25 16.74 -17.87 5.66
CA ASP A 25 15.70 -17.44 6.57
C ASP A 25 14.40 -17.42 5.76
N ASN A 26 13.61 -18.49 5.87
CA ASN A 26 12.38 -18.68 5.10
C ASN A 26 11.25 -17.77 5.59
N THR A 27 11.57 -16.76 6.41
CA THR A 27 10.63 -15.73 6.81
C THR A 27 10.21 -14.91 5.59
N PRO A 28 8.91 -14.88 5.24
CA PRO A 28 8.40 -13.99 4.21
C PRO A 28 8.94 -12.56 4.37
N ALA A 29 9.47 -11.98 3.28
CA ALA A 29 10.05 -10.63 3.28
C ALA A 29 9.05 -9.55 3.73
N ILE A 30 7.75 -9.84 3.65
CA ILE A 30 6.66 -8.97 4.09
C ILE A 30 6.57 -8.84 5.62
N ILE A 31 7.05 -9.82 6.40
CA ILE A 31 6.97 -9.78 7.87
C ILE A 31 7.76 -8.59 8.41
N GLY A 32 7.13 -7.81 9.29
CA GLY A 32 7.72 -6.62 9.91
C GLY A 32 6.74 -5.46 10.03
N THR A 33 7.29 -4.31 10.42
CA THR A 33 6.57 -3.04 10.52
C THR A 33 6.86 -2.18 9.30
N TRP A 34 5.81 -1.61 8.73
CA TRP A 34 5.84 -0.79 7.54
C TRP A 34 5.23 0.56 7.88
N VAL A 35 5.89 1.65 7.52
CA VAL A 35 5.40 3.01 7.76
C VAL A 35 5.02 3.65 6.44
N ILE A 36 3.89 4.35 6.41
CA ILE A 36 3.48 5.05 5.21
C ILE A 36 4.52 6.12 4.83
N SER A 37 4.88 6.16 3.57
CA SER A 37 5.80 7.16 3.02
C SER A 37 5.14 8.04 1.97
N GLN A 38 4.13 7.53 1.28
CA GLN A 38 3.37 8.26 0.26
C GLN A 38 1.92 7.84 0.28
N PHE A 39 1.05 8.80 -0.03
CA PHE A 39 -0.35 8.58 -0.39
C PHE A 39 -0.53 9.32 -1.71
N ASN A 40 -0.43 8.59 -2.82
CA ASN A 40 -0.49 9.16 -4.15
C ASN A 40 -1.92 9.07 -4.69
N VAL A 41 -2.51 10.20 -5.07
CA VAL A 41 -3.73 10.26 -5.87
C VAL A 41 -3.39 10.21 -7.37
N GLU A 42 -4.20 9.56 -8.19
CA GLU A 42 -3.83 9.33 -9.60
C GLU A 42 -4.16 10.51 -10.53
N ASN A 43 -5.31 11.15 -10.35
CA ASN A 43 -5.83 12.13 -11.32
C ASN A 43 -5.77 13.59 -10.84
N ASP A 44 -5.41 13.82 -9.58
CA ASP A 44 -5.35 15.13 -8.96
C ASP A 44 -3.93 15.41 -8.44
N ALA A 45 -3.55 16.69 -8.45
CA ALA A 45 -2.37 17.19 -7.78
C ALA A 45 -2.75 18.45 -7.01
N PHE A 46 -2.15 18.65 -5.85
CA PHE A 46 -2.46 19.74 -4.94
C PHE A 46 -1.16 20.43 -4.49
N ASP A 47 -1.22 21.73 -4.25
CA ASP A 47 -0.18 22.50 -3.55
C ASP A 47 -0.75 22.90 -2.18
N LEU A 48 -0.88 21.93 -1.27
CA LEU A 48 -1.53 22.16 0.03
C LEU A 48 -0.59 22.89 0.99
N ASN A 49 0.72 22.65 0.87
CA ASN A 49 1.73 23.29 1.71
C ASN A 49 2.12 24.71 1.22
N ASN A 50 1.61 25.15 0.06
CA ASN A 50 1.85 26.46 -0.56
C ASN A 50 3.34 26.72 -0.86
N ASP A 51 4.08 25.69 -1.27
CA ASP A 51 5.48 25.82 -1.68
C ASP A 51 5.66 26.21 -3.16
N GLY A 52 4.55 26.26 -3.91
CA GLY A 52 4.50 26.63 -5.32
C GLY A 52 4.65 25.45 -6.28
N THR A 53 4.69 24.22 -5.78
CA THR A 53 4.78 23.00 -6.58
C THR A 53 3.63 22.05 -6.23
N GLU A 54 2.72 21.82 -7.18
CA GLU A 54 1.69 20.81 -7.01
C GLU A 54 2.30 19.40 -7.02
N SER A 55 1.80 18.54 -6.14
CA SER A 55 2.16 17.12 -6.05
C SER A 55 0.91 16.26 -5.84
N ASN A 56 0.98 15.02 -6.30
CA ASN A 56 -0.07 14.05 -6.07
C ASN A 56 0.12 13.26 -4.76
N ASN A 57 1.22 13.49 -4.03
CA ASN A 57 1.51 12.83 -2.76
C ASN A 57 0.95 13.63 -1.58
N LEU A 58 -0.20 13.21 -1.06
CA LEU A 58 -0.87 13.87 0.06
C LEU A 58 -0.03 13.90 1.34
N VAL A 59 0.89 12.96 1.55
CA VAL A 59 1.78 12.96 2.72
C VAL A 59 2.75 14.16 2.68
N SER A 60 3.31 14.48 1.50
CA SER A 60 4.21 15.64 1.37
C SER A 60 3.45 16.96 1.30
N GLU A 61 2.25 16.94 0.73
CA GLU A 61 1.43 18.14 0.56
C GLU A 61 0.77 18.59 1.86
N SER A 62 0.19 17.67 2.63
CA SER A 62 -0.56 18.02 3.84
C SER A 62 0.25 17.88 5.13
N GLY A 63 1.27 17.02 5.13
CA GLY A 63 1.91 16.56 6.36
C GLY A 63 1.01 15.65 7.22
N CYS A 64 -0.20 15.30 6.77
CA CYS A 64 -1.02 14.29 7.39
C CYS A 64 -0.51 12.87 7.05
N TYR A 65 -1.15 11.86 7.63
CA TYR A 65 -0.83 10.43 7.57
C TYR A 65 0.55 10.07 8.15
N GLN A 66 1.26 11.00 8.81
CA GLN A 66 2.58 10.72 9.36
C GLN A 66 2.50 9.71 10.51
N GLY A 67 3.34 8.68 10.43
CA GLY A 67 3.46 7.68 11.48
C GLY A 67 2.42 6.56 11.43
N GLU A 68 1.59 6.50 10.39
CA GLU A 68 0.73 5.33 10.17
C GLU A 68 1.56 4.09 9.91
N THR A 69 1.12 2.98 10.49
CA THR A 69 1.86 1.72 10.43
C THR A 69 1.00 0.58 9.94
N MET A 70 1.60 -0.31 9.16
CA MET A 70 1.07 -1.62 8.82
C MET A 70 2.05 -2.70 9.31
N ILE A 71 1.56 -3.69 10.05
CA ILE A 71 2.36 -4.74 10.67
C ILE A 71 1.92 -6.09 10.11
N PHE A 72 2.88 -6.89 9.68
CA PHE A 72 2.68 -8.29 9.27
C PHE A 72 3.40 -9.23 10.23
N ASN A 73 2.63 -10.09 10.90
CA ASN A 73 3.14 -11.09 11.83
C ASN A 73 3.34 -12.45 11.12
N ALA A 74 4.33 -13.22 11.58
CA ALA A 74 4.67 -14.52 11.01
C ALA A 74 3.56 -15.58 11.08
N ASN A 75 2.55 -15.38 11.94
CA ASN A 75 1.41 -16.28 12.10
C ASN A 75 0.28 -16.02 11.09
N GLY A 76 0.49 -15.18 10.07
CA GLY A 76 -0.52 -14.84 9.06
C GLY A 76 -1.55 -13.80 9.55
N THR A 77 -1.26 -13.09 10.64
CA THR A 77 -2.07 -11.96 11.13
C THR A 77 -1.32 -10.65 10.93
N GLY A 78 -2.03 -9.53 10.97
CA GLY A 78 -1.45 -8.21 10.90
C GLY A 78 -2.39 -7.14 11.42
N SER A 79 -1.91 -5.91 11.45
CA SER A 79 -2.70 -4.75 11.84
C SER A 79 -2.29 -3.52 11.06
N ILE A 80 -3.24 -2.65 10.76
CA ILE A 80 -2.98 -1.28 10.30
C ILE A 80 -3.42 -0.31 11.40
N THR A 81 -2.65 0.75 11.60
CA THR A 81 -2.92 1.82 12.56
C THR A 81 -2.84 3.15 11.85
N TYR A 82 -3.93 3.90 11.93
CA TYR A 82 -4.06 5.26 11.42
C TYR A 82 -3.76 6.23 12.56
N THR A 83 -3.08 7.33 12.25
CA THR A 83 -2.68 8.38 13.23
C THR A 83 -3.37 9.70 12.96
N THR A 84 -3.70 9.95 11.69
CA THR A 84 -4.38 11.15 11.25
C THR A 84 -5.14 10.87 9.97
N ASP A 85 -6.23 11.59 9.73
CA ASP A 85 -6.92 11.63 8.45
C ASP A 85 -6.89 13.05 7.87
N LEU A 86 -6.95 13.17 6.55
CA LEU A 86 -6.98 14.45 5.84
C LEU A 86 -8.42 14.83 5.54
N GLU A 87 -8.94 15.86 6.20
CA GLU A 87 -10.20 16.48 5.81
C GLU A 87 -9.90 17.60 4.80
N LEU A 88 -9.99 17.29 3.50
CA LEU A 88 -9.81 18.25 2.41
C LEU A 88 -11.17 18.78 1.93
N THR A 89 -11.27 20.07 1.67
CA THR A 89 -12.44 20.67 1.00
C THR A 89 -11.98 21.62 -0.10
N LEU A 90 -12.56 21.46 -1.29
CA LEU A 90 -12.45 22.43 -2.37
C LEU A 90 -13.66 23.36 -2.35
N THR A 91 -13.44 24.66 -2.18
CA THR A 91 -14.50 25.67 -2.34
C THR A 91 -14.39 26.31 -3.72
N ASN A 92 -15.49 26.30 -4.48
CA ASN A 92 -15.61 27.00 -5.76
C ASN A 92 -16.56 28.20 -5.60
N SER A 93 -16.01 29.41 -5.73
CA SER A 93 -16.78 30.66 -5.74
C SER A 93 -16.52 31.41 -7.04
N ASN A 94 -17.53 31.57 -7.89
CA ASN A 94 -17.42 32.30 -9.15
C ASN A 94 -16.24 31.83 -10.04
N ASN A 95 -16.02 30.52 -10.15
CA ASN A 95 -14.90 29.89 -10.86
C ASN A 95 -13.51 30.16 -10.25
N VAL A 96 -13.44 30.60 -8.99
CA VAL A 96 -12.22 30.64 -8.21
C VAL A 96 -12.25 29.46 -7.24
N GLU A 97 -11.22 28.63 -7.33
CA GLU A 97 -11.03 27.45 -6.52
C GLU A 97 -10.12 27.75 -5.34
N THR A 98 -10.49 27.28 -4.16
CA THR A 98 -9.70 27.45 -2.93
C THR A 98 -9.77 26.15 -2.14
N PHE A 99 -8.59 25.59 -1.86
CA PHE A 99 -8.47 24.41 -1.01
C PHE A 99 -8.32 24.82 0.45
N SER A 100 -8.99 24.10 1.33
CA SER A 100 -8.77 24.13 2.78
C SER A 100 -8.63 22.71 3.27
N PHE A 101 -7.72 22.46 4.21
CA PHE A 101 -7.56 21.14 4.77
C PHE A 101 -7.21 21.17 6.27
N GLU A 102 -7.51 20.08 6.95
CA GLU A 102 -7.10 19.82 8.34
C GLU A 102 -6.62 18.37 8.49
N CYS A 103 -5.57 18.16 9.29
CA CYS A 103 -5.21 16.81 9.75
C CYS A 103 -6.01 16.50 11.02
N LEU A 104 -7.05 15.69 10.87
CA LEU A 104 -7.83 15.21 12.00
C LEU A 104 -7.07 14.07 12.69
N VAL A 105 -7.11 14.03 14.02
CA VAL A 105 -6.51 12.91 14.75
C VAL A 105 -7.35 11.66 14.52
N ASP A 106 -6.72 10.60 14.01
CA ASP A 106 -7.29 9.27 13.96
C ASP A 106 -6.43 8.34 14.84
N ASN A 107 -7.07 7.50 15.65
CA ASN A 107 -6.36 6.47 16.42
C ASN A 107 -6.98 5.09 16.16
N SER A 108 -7.63 4.94 15.01
CA SER A 108 -8.23 3.70 14.58
C SER A 108 -7.15 2.67 14.27
N SER A 109 -7.47 1.42 14.56
CA SER A 109 -6.62 0.28 14.23
C SER A 109 -7.49 -0.89 13.83
N TYR A 110 -7.06 -1.59 12.79
CA TYR A 110 -7.79 -2.71 12.23
C TYR A 110 -6.87 -3.90 12.11
N ASN A 111 -7.35 -5.06 12.59
CA ASN A 111 -6.64 -6.32 12.43
C ASN A 111 -7.05 -6.97 11.11
N PHE A 112 -6.12 -7.67 10.49
CA PHE A 112 -6.37 -8.47 9.29
C PHE A 112 -5.64 -9.81 9.37
N THR A 113 -6.08 -10.75 8.55
CA THR A 113 -5.28 -11.94 8.21
C THR A 113 -4.64 -11.74 6.86
N TRP A 114 -3.56 -12.44 6.56
CA TRP A 114 -2.91 -12.30 5.27
C TRP A 114 -2.27 -13.61 4.81
N ILE A 115 -2.19 -13.73 3.49
CA ILE A 115 -1.43 -14.78 2.81
C ILE A 115 -0.56 -14.15 1.73
N GLN A 116 0.62 -14.73 1.49
CA GLN A 116 1.45 -14.39 0.36
C GLN A 116 1.33 -15.49 -0.70
N LEU A 117 1.00 -15.10 -1.92
CA LEU A 117 0.90 -15.97 -3.07
C LEU A 117 2.29 -16.18 -3.70
N GLU A 118 2.45 -17.25 -4.49
CA GLU A 118 3.72 -17.59 -5.14
C GLU A 118 4.26 -16.49 -6.08
N ASN A 119 3.37 -15.64 -6.61
CA ASN A 119 3.72 -14.50 -7.46
C ASN A 119 4.19 -13.26 -6.67
N GLY A 120 4.28 -13.35 -5.35
CA GLY A 120 4.68 -12.24 -4.46
C GLY A 120 3.54 -11.28 -4.08
N THR A 121 2.34 -11.43 -4.64
CA THR A 121 1.15 -10.70 -4.22
C THR A 121 0.73 -11.12 -2.83
N ILE A 122 0.38 -10.16 -1.99
CA ILE A 122 -0.18 -10.39 -0.66
C ILE A 122 -1.67 -10.08 -0.70
N VAL A 123 -2.47 -10.98 -0.15
CA VAL A 123 -3.90 -10.74 0.06
C VAL A 123 -4.09 -10.58 1.56
N ALA A 124 -4.53 -9.38 1.97
CA ALA A 124 -4.89 -9.08 3.35
C ALA A 124 -6.42 -9.05 3.45
N ASP A 125 -7.00 -9.81 4.37
CA ASP A 125 -8.44 -9.93 4.58
C ASP A 125 -8.82 -9.36 5.95
N ASN A 126 -9.72 -8.38 5.93
CA ASN A 126 -10.38 -7.87 7.12
C ASN A 126 -11.84 -8.32 7.10
N ASN A 127 -12.13 -9.41 7.81
CA ASN A 127 -13.50 -9.93 7.98
C ASN A 127 -14.25 -10.17 6.66
N GLY A 128 -13.57 -10.68 5.64
CA GLY A 128 -14.16 -10.99 4.33
C GLY A 128 -14.08 -9.85 3.30
N ASP A 129 -13.37 -8.77 3.62
CA ASP A 129 -13.02 -7.70 2.67
C ASP A 129 -11.53 -7.81 2.28
N PRO A 130 -11.20 -8.54 1.20
CA PRO A 130 -9.83 -8.77 0.78
C PRO A 130 -9.27 -7.55 0.03
N THR A 131 -8.14 -7.02 0.50
CA THR A 131 -7.33 -6.04 -0.21
C THR A 131 -6.05 -6.69 -0.75
N THR A 132 -5.62 -6.25 -1.92
CA THR A 132 -4.35 -6.68 -2.51
C THR A 132 -3.22 -5.72 -2.15
N ILE A 133 -2.09 -6.27 -1.73
CA ILE A 133 -0.86 -5.54 -1.42
C ILE A 133 0.25 -6.09 -2.31
N THR A 134 1.00 -5.18 -2.94
CA THR A 134 2.07 -5.54 -3.87
C THR A 134 3.42 -5.24 -3.25
N MET A 135 4.32 -6.23 -3.27
CA MET A 135 5.74 -6.02 -2.99
C MET A 135 6.39 -5.32 -4.17
N LEU A 136 6.81 -4.07 -3.99
CA LEU A 136 7.55 -3.31 -5.01
C LEU A 136 9.06 -3.58 -4.93
N SER A 137 9.56 -3.79 -3.71
CA SER A 137 10.92 -4.20 -3.41
C SER A 137 10.93 -4.92 -2.05
N ASN A 138 12.08 -5.44 -1.62
CA ASN A 138 12.22 -6.06 -0.29
C ASN A 138 11.87 -5.11 0.87
N ASN A 139 11.94 -3.79 0.65
CA ASN A 139 11.68 -2.76 1.66
C ASN A 139 10.55 -1.80 1.29
N THR A 140 9.77 -2.09 0.24
CA THR A 140 8.67 -1.21 -0.18
C THR A 140 7.46 -2.02 -0.63
N ILE A 141 6.28 -1.65 -0.11
CA ILE A 141 4.98 -2.20 -0.53
C ILE A 141 4.06 -1.09 -1.00
N SER A 142 3.09 -1.45 -1.84
CA SER A 142 1.96 -0.59 -2.19
C SER A 142 0.62 -1.26 -1.91
N ARG A 143 -0.37 -0.44 -1.58
CA ARG A 143 -1.77 -0.82 -1.38
C ARG A 143 -2.66 0.17 -2.15
N SER A 144 -3.50 -0.34 -3.04
CA SER A 144 -4.52 0.47 -3.71
C SER A 144 -5.64 0.84 -2.74
N THR A 145 -6.16 2.05 -2.89
CA THR A 145 -7.24 2.65 -2.10
C THR A 145 -7.94 3.70 -2.97
N PHE A 146 -8.87 4.43 -2.38
CA PHE A 146 -9.51 5.60 -2.99
C PHE A 146 -9.29 6.82 -2.09
N PHE A 147 -9.37 8.00 -2.70
CA PHE A 147 -9.44 9.27 -2.01
C PHE A 147 -10.68 10.02 -2.48
N GLU A 148 -11.44 10.55 -1.53
CA GLU A 148 -12.66 11.31 -1.79
C GLU A 148 -12.59 12.63 -1.05
N TYR A 149 -13.01 13.72 -1.69
CA TYR A 149 -13.14 15.01 -1.04
C TYR A 149 -14.33 15.82 -1.59
N PRO A 150 -15.01 16.60 -0.73
CA PRO A 150 -16.11 17.47 -1.15
C PRO A 150 -15.63 18.68 -1.97
N ILE A 151 -16.45 19.04 -2.95
CA ILE A 151 -16.42 20.30 -3.68
C ILE A 151 -17.66 21.11 -3.29
N VAL A 152 -17.46 22.24 -2.62
CA VAL A 152 -18.51 23.14 -2.13
C VAL A 152 -18.62 24.32 -3.07
N PHE A 153 -19.78 24.45 -3.73
CA PHE A 153 -20.09 25.58 -4.58
C PHE A 153 -20.80 26.65 -3.76
N VAL A 154 -20.27 27.87 -3.77
CA VAL A 154 -20.84 29.00 -3.03
C VAL A 154 -21.23 30.15 -3.95
N ASP A 155 -22.26 30.89 -3.56
CA ASP A 155 -22.69 32.09 -4.29
C ASP A 155 -21.80 33.31 -4.00
N ALA A 156 -22.18 34.47 -4.55
CA ALA A 156 -21.45 35.72 -4.34
C ALA A 156 -21.51 36.25 -2.88
N ASN A 157 -22.43 35.74 -2.06
CA ASN A 157 -22.56 36.07 -0.64
C ASN A 157 -21.79 35.08 0.26
N GLY A 158 -21.25 33.99 -0.31
CA GLY A 158 -20.60 32.90 0.41
C GLY A 158 -21.58 31.83 0.90
N ASP A 159 -22.84 31.88 0.48
CA ASP A 159 -23.83 30.86 0.84
C ASP A 159 -23.64 29.61 -0.02
N VAL A 160 -23.71 28.43 0.62
CA VAL A 160 -23.58 27.15 -0.09
C VAL A 160 -24.77 26.94 -1.02
N ILE A 161 -24.48 26.82 -2.32
CA ILE A 161 -25.46 26.49 -3.36
C ILE A 161 -25.60 24.97 -3.49
N SER A 162 -24.47 24.26 -3.54
CA SER A 162 -24.43 22.81 -3.72
C SER A 162 -23.12 22.23 -3.25
N THR A 163 -23.12 20.93 -2.96
CA THR A 163 -21.92 20.14 -2.69
C THR A 163 -21.88 18.95 -3.64
N SER A 164 -20.73 18.71 -4.27
CA SER A 164 -20.43 17.47 -4.98
C SER A 164 -19.21 16.80 -4.34
N TYR A 165 -18.85 15.62 -4.81
CA TYR A 165 -17.66 14.90 -4.35
C TYR A 165 -16.78 14.57 -5.56
N SER A 166 -15.47 14.69 -5.36
CA SER A 166 -14.47 14.16 -6.28
C SER A 166 -13.94 12.87 -5.70
N GLU A 167 -13.84 11.83 -6.52
CA GLU A 167 -13.27 10.54 -6.16
C GLU A 167 -12.09 10.25 -7.09
N SER A 168 -10.99 9.77 -6.53
CA SER A 168 -9.81 9.37 -7.29
C SER A 168 -9.27 8.03 -6.79
N ASP A 169 -8.81 7.20 -7.73
CA ASP A 169 -7.97 6.07 -7.40
C ASP A 169 -6.71 6.59 -6.70
N ALA A 170 -6.25 5.83 -5.72
CA ALA A 170 -5.08 6.19 -4.95
C ALA A 170 -4.23 4.98 -4.56
N THR A 171 -2.97 5.26 -4.24
CA THR A 171 -2.02 4.24 -3.81
C THR A 171 -1.24 4.73 -2.59
N ASN A 172 -1.34 3.96 -1.52
CA ASN A 172 -0.49 4.12 -0.35
C ASN A 172 0.79 3.33 -0.55
N VAL A 173 1.94 3.97 -0.33
CA VAL A 173 3.26 3.33 -0.34
C VAL A 173 3.77 3.27 1.08
N TYR A 174 4.26 2.10 1.49
CA TYR A 174 4.87 1.91 2.80
C TYR A 174 6.30 1.43 2.65
N VAL A 175 7.16 1.87 3.58
CA VAL A 175 8.57 1.50 3.67
C VAL A 175 8.79 0.71 4.95
N LYS A 176 9.57 -0.35 4.86
CA LYS A 176 9.93 -1.19 5.99
C LYS A 176 10.80 -0.42 7.00
N GLN A 177 10.48 -0.53 8.30
CA GLN A 177 11.32 -0.02 9.40
C GLN A 177 12.48 -0.94 9.75
#